data_AF-A0A7S0CE56-F1
#
_entry.id   AF-A0A7S0CE56-F1
#
_cell.length_a   1.000
_cell.length_b   1.000
_cell.length_c   1.000
_cell.angle_alpha   90.00
_cell.angle_beta   90.00
_cell.angle_gamma   90.00
#
_symmetry.space_group_name_H-M   'P 1'
#
loop_
_entity.id
_entity.type
_entity.pdbx_description
1 polymer ?
#
loop_
_entity_poly.entity_id
_entity_poly.type
_entity_poly.pdbx_seq_one_letter_code
_entity_poly.pdbx_strand_id
1 'polypeptide(L)'
;FVSLGQGQGPIAMKILNAGYKRGHWVLLQNCHLLSSWLKELDKSLENLKDAHTDFRLWLTTEPTDQFPLGILQKSMKVVTEPPDGLKLNMRSSLSKIDENMLDECPNNIFRPLVFVLIFLHAVLQERRKYGKIGWNVQYDFNESDFMISRQLMSLYLTKAWEDKDEVLPWGSLKYLIGDAMYGGRVSDANDRHILTTYLEEYMGDFIFDSRSKFHFSQIGFDFALPDKNGGKIEEYREYIETFPLTNSPAVIGLHPNAEIGYFMDRTNEMWIDLISLQPRTESSSSGVSREQQIAKVARDVEEKIPIITLDIGSFDLLVVQTGISQKNSDDTPNPCQVVLFQELDRWNRLCICMAKSLILLQKALVGDIGMNDELEEIGNALLNGFLPRFWSRLAPATEKNLASWMTHFTKRHDQYVSWIKNGEPSVMWLSGLHVPESYLTALIQVTCRKKNW
;
A
#
# COMPACT_ATOMS: atom_id res chain seq x y z
N PHE A 1 5.10 11.01 -31.04
CA PHE A 1 4.53 10.22 -29.94
C PHE A 1 3.08 10.65 -29.74
N VAL A 2 2.24 9.81 -29.14
CA VAL A 2 0.84 10.13 -28.80
C VAL A 2 0.59 9.64 -27.39
N SER A 3 0.09 10.50 -26.52
CA SER A 3 -0.39 10.10 -25.20
C SER A 3 -1.85 9.67 -25.33
N LEU A 4 -2.13 8.41 -25.01
CA LEU A 4 -3.47 7.85 -25.13
C LEU A 4 -4.34 8.39 -23.99
N GLY A 5 -5.46 8.98 -24.38
CA GLY A 5 -6.51 9.48 -23.51
C GLY A 5 -7.83 9.43 -24.26
N GLN A 6 -8.89 9.98 -23.67
CA GLN A 6 -10.22 9.95 -24.28
C GLN A 6 -10.21 10.59 -25.68
N GLY A 7 -10.68 9.85 -26.68
CA GLY A 7 -10.77 10.31 -28.07
C GLY A 7 -9.48 10.25 -28.90
N GLN A 8 -8.34 9.80 -28.35
CA GLN A 8 -7.06 9.77 -29.07
C GLN A 8 -6.83 8.51 -29.93
N GLY A 9 -7.66 7.48 -29.80
CA GLY A 9 -7.52 6.21 -30.53
C GLY A 9 -7.43 6.36 -32.07
N PRO A 10 -8.31 7.13 -32.73
CA PRO A 10 -8.24 7.34 -34.19
C PRO A 10 -6.96 8.05 -34.64
N ILE A 11 -6.43 8.97 -33.83
CA ILE A 11 -5.20 9.70 -34.11
C ILE A 11 -4.00 8.75 -33.99
N ALA A 12 -3.98 7.93 -32.94
CA ALA A 12 -2.97 6.88 -32.77
C ALA A 12 -2.96 5.90 -33.95
N MET A 13 -4.13 5.47 -34.45
CA MET A 13 -4.21 4.60 -35.64
C MET A 13 -3.65 5.26 -36.91
N LYS A 14 -3.92 6.56 -37.14
CA LYS A 14 -3.36 7.28 -38.29
C LYS A 14 -1.84 7.33 -38.22
N ILE A 15 -1.29 7.62 -37.05
CA ILE A 15 0.16 7.69 -36.82
C ILE A 15 0.80 6.31 -36.95
N LEU A 16 0.15 5.27 -36.44
CA LEU A 16 0.58 3.88 -36.60
C LEU A 16 0.69 3.50 -38.08
N ASN A 17 -0.35 3.77 -38.87
CA ASN A 17 -0.37 3.48 -40.31
C ASN A 17 0.69 4.27 -41.08
N ALA A 18 0.90 5.54 -40.72
CA ALA A 18 1.94 6.36 -41.32
C ALA A 18 3.34 5.83 -40.98
N GLY A 19 3.57 5.48 -39.71
CA GLY A 19 4.84 4.90 -39.25
C GLY A 19 5.13 3.55 -39.88
N TYR A 20 4.13 2.69 -39.98
CA TYR A 20 4.21 1.38 -40.61
C TYR A 20 4.67 1.48 -42.08
N LYS A 21 4.13 2.44 -42.85
CA LYS A 21 4.51 2.65 -44.26
C LYS A 21 5.83 3.38 -44.45
N ARG A 22 6.16 4.33 -43.57
CA ARG A 22 7.30 5.26 -43.74
C ARG A 22 8.52 4.91 -42.88
N GLY A 23 8.46 3.88 -42.04
CA GLY A 23 9.57 3.47 -41.18
C GLY A 23 9.80 4.36 -39.96
N HIS A 24 8.75 4.96 -39.40
CA HIS A 24 8.91 5.84 -38.23
C HIS A 24 8.88 5.08 -36.90
N TRP A 25 9.43 5.72 -35.87
CA TRP A 25 9.31 5.26 -34.49
C TRP A 25 8.04 5.86 -33.88
N VAL A 26 7.09 5.00 -33.55
CA VAL A 26 5.81 5.39 -32.96
C VAL A 26 5.83 5.04 -31.48
N LEU A 27 5.71 6.04 -30.63
CA LEU A 27 5.57 5.89 -29.19
C LEU A 27 4.13 6.22 -28.78
N LEU A 28 3.42 5.23 -28.24
CA LEU A 28 2.10 5.39 -27.63
C LEU A 28 2.27 5.34 -26.10
N GLN A 29 1.91 6.43 -25.43
CA GLN A 29 2.02 6.53 -23.98
C GLN A 29 0.69 6.27 -23.29
N ASN A 30 0.74 5.82 -22.04
CA ASN A 30 -0.42 5.67 -21.15
C ASN A 30 -1.50 4.71 -21.70
N CYS A 31 -1.08 3.60 -22.28
CA CYS A 31 -1.98 2.63 -22.93
C CYS A 31 -3.06 2.08 -22.00
N HIS A 32 -2.76 1.96 -20.70
CA HIS A 32 -3.69 1.53 -19.65
C HIS A 32 -4.95 2.41 -19.55
N LEU A 33 -4.89 3.70 -19.94
CA LEU A 33 -6.04 4.62 -19.90
C LEU A 33 -7.09 4.34 -20.98
N LEU A 34 -6.77 3.54 -22.00
CA LEU A 34 -7.66 3.28 -23.13
C LEU A 34 -7.71 1.78 -23.49
N SER A 35 -7.98 0.94 -22.49
CA SER A 35 -8.00 -0.53 -22.61
C SER A 35 -8.93 -1.07 -23.70
N SER A 36 -10.07 -0.41 -23.94
CA SER A 36 -11.03 -0.79 -24.99
C SER A 36 -10.43 -0.68 -26.39
N TRP A 37 -9.69 0.40 -26.67
CA TRP A 37 -9.04 0.63 -27.96
C TRP A 37 -7.84 -0.30 -28.20
N LEU A 38 -7.17 -0.77 -27.13
CA LEU A 38 -6.07 -1.73 -27.28
C LEU A 38 -6.52 -3.02 -27.97
N LYS A 39 -7.79 -3.44 -27.83
CA LYS A 39 -8.33 -4.60 -28.57
C LYS A 39 -8.40 -4.34 -30.08
N GLU A 40 -8.65 -3.09 -30.49
CA GLU A 40 -8.62 -2.68 -31.91
C GLU A 40 -7.18 -2.60 -32.43
N LEU A 41 -6.26 -2.11 -31.59
CA LEU A 41 -4.83 -2.10 -31.88
C LEU A 41 -4.32 -3.53 -32.10
N ASP A 42 -4.67 -4.48 -31.23
CA ASP A 42 -4.26 -5.88 -31.33
C ASP A 42 -4.66 -6.47 -32.70
N LYS A 43 -5.95 -6.37 -33.05
CA LYS A 43 -6.47 -6.77 -34.37
C LYS A 43 -5.75 -6.08 -35.53
N SER A 44 -5.40 -4.81 -35.37
CA SER A 44 -4.69 -4.07 -36.41
C SER A 44 -3.27 -4.59 -36.60
N LEU A 45 -2.55 -4.84 -35.50
CA LEU A 45 -1.19 -5.39 -35.51
C LEU A 45 -1.13 -6.81 -36.11
N GLU A 46 -2.16 -7.64 -35.91
CA GLU A 46 -2.22 -8.98 -36.55
C GLU A 46 -2.31 -8.91 -38.08
N ASN A 47 -2.90 -7.84 -38.61
CA ASN A 47 -3.08 -7.66 -40.05
C ASN A 47 -1.87 -7.03 -40.75
N LEU A 48 -0.85 -6.58 -39.99
CA LEU A 48 0.38 -5.97 -40.52
C LEU A 48 1.37 -7.07 -40.92
N LYS A 49 1.59 -7.27 -42.23
CA LYS A 49 2.51 -8.30 -42.76
C LYS A 49 3.79 -7.76 -43.40
N ASP A 50 3.73 -6.57 -43.99
CA ASP A 50 4.79 -5.91 -44.76
C ASP A 50 5.19 -4.56 -44.14
N ALA A 51 5.71 -4.59 -42.91
CA ALA A 51 6.20 -3.38 -42.24
C ALA A 51 7.50 -2.87 -42.86
N HIS A 52 7.68 -1.55 -42.91
CA HIS A 52 8.97 -0.97 -43.25
C HIS A 52 10.05 -1.41 -42.23
N THR A 53 11.27 -1.71 -42.68
CA THR A 53 12.35 -2.29 -41.85
C THR A 53 12.70 -1.45 -40.62
N ASP A 54 12.65 -0.13 -40.76
CA ASP A 54 12.97 0.84 -39.70
C ASP A 54 11.80 1.15 -38.75
N PHE A 55 10.61 0.61 -39.01
CA PHE A 55 9.45 0.83 -38.16
C PHE A 55 9.65 0.23 -36.77
N ARG A 56 9.37 1.02 -35.73
CA ARG A 56 9.37 0.56 -34.33
C ARG A 56 8.14 1.09 -33.61
N LEU A 57 7.44 0.21 -32.89
CA LEU A 57 6.31 0.57 -32.04
C LEU A 57 6.70 0.39 -30.58
N TRP A 58 6.60 1.47 -29.81
CA TRP A 58 6.81 1.51 -28.37
C TRP A 58 5.48 1.80 -27.69
N LEU A 59 5.14 0.99 -26.69
CA LEU A 59 3.95 1.14 -25.87
C LEU A 59 4.41 1.36 -24.42
N THR A 60 3.97 2.44 -23.78
CA THR A 60 4.13 2.59 -22.33
C THR A 60 2.78 2.35 -21.64
N THR A 61 2.79 1.53 -20.61
CA THR A 61 1.59 1.13 -19.87
C THR A 61 1.94 0.83 -18.43
N GLU A 62 0.99 1.05 -17.53
CA GLU A 62 1.00 0.43 -16.21
C GLU A 62 0.42 -0.99 -16.32
N PRO A 63 0.76 -1.91 -15.41
CA PRO A 63 0.18 -3.24 -15.37
C PRO A 63 -1.35 -3.17 -15.27
N THR A 64 -2.06 -3.87 -16.16
CA THR A 64 -3.52 -3.96 -16.12
C THR A 64 -4.02 -5.29 -16.68
N ASP A 65 -4.97 -5.91 -15.99
CA ASP A 65 -5.57 -7.19 -16.40
C ASP A 65 -6.37 -7.09 -17.70
N GLN A 66 -6.71 -5.87 -18.12
CA GLN A 66 -7.45 -5.63 -19.37
C GLN A 66 -6.55 -5.51 -20.59
N PHE A 67 -5.22 -5.56 -20.42
CA PHE A 67 -4.29 -5.40 -21.53
C PHE A 67 -4.37 -6.63 -22.47
N PRO A 68 -4.48 -6.45 -23.79
CA PRO A 68 -4.63 -7.57 -24.72
C PRO A 68 -3.44 -8.53 -24.70
N LEU A 69 -3.74 -9.82 -24.48
CA LEU A 69 -2.73 -10.88 -24.43
C LEU A 69 -2.00 -11.05 -25.78
N GLY A 70 -2.66 -10.79 -26.91
CA GLY A 70 -2.04 -10.90 -28.24
C GLY A 70 -0.85 -9.95 -28.40
N ILE A 71 -1.02 -8.69 -27.99
CA ILE A 71 0.05 -7.69 -27.96
C ILE A 71 1.15 -8.12 -26.98
N LEU A 72 0.80 -8.60 -25.79
CA LEU A 72 1.79 -9.07 -24.82
C LEU A 72 2.59 -10.22 -25.40
N GLN A 73 1.99 -11.27 -25.94
CA GLN A 73 2.73 -12.42 -26.46
C GLN A 73 3.69 -12.04 -27.61
N LYS A 74 3.33 -11.07 -28.45
CA LYS A 74 4.10 -10.66 -29.63
C LYS A 74 5.08 -9.50 -29.40
N SER A 75 5.16 -8.94 -28.19
CA SER A 75 6.03 -7.79 -27.87
C SER A 75 7.24 -8.17 -27.02
N MET A 76 8.29 -7.36 -27.10
CA MET A 76 9.33 -7.32 -26.08
C MET A 76 8.87 -6.44 -24.91
N LYS A 77 9.04 -6.94 -23.69
CA LYS A 77 8.64 -6.23 -22.47
C LYS A 77 9.88 -5.74 -21.77
N VAL A 78 9.90 -4.46 -21.45
CA VAL A 78 10.93 -3.83 -20.62
C VAL A 78 10.21 -3.27 -19.41
N VAL A 79 10.59 -3.73 -18.22
CA VAL A 79 10.05 -3.24 -16.96
C VAL A 79 11.03 -2.22 -16.42
N THR A 80 10.55 -1.01 -16.14
CA THR A 80 11.32 0.04 -15.48
C THR A 80 10.86 0.15 -14.05
N GLU A 81 11.67 -0.33 -13.11
CA GLU A 81 11.41 -0.20 -11.68
C GLU A 81 12.19 1.00 -11.12
N PRO A 82 11.67 1.70 -10.11
CA PRO A 82 12.46 2.72 -9.41
C PRO A 82 13.70 2.07 -8.76
N PRO A 83 14.78 2.84 -8.57
CA PRO A 83 15.97 2.32 -7.93
C PRO A 83 15.67 1.83 -6.51
N ASP A 84 16.22 0.67 -6.15
CA ASP A 84 16.10 0.09 -4.80
C ASP A 84 17.39 0.34 -4.01
N GLY A 85 17.31 1.11 -2.93
CA GLY A 85 18.46 1.45 -2.11
C GLY A 85 18.77 2.94 -2.11
N LEU A 86 19.13 3.46 -0.94
CA LEU A 86 19.49 4.86 -0.70
C LEU A 86 20.54 5.38 -1.70
N LYS A 87 21.62 4.61 -1.94
CA LYS A 87 22.67 4.98 -2.90
C LYS A 87 22.13 5.15 -4.31
N LEU A 88 21.29 4.22 -4.78
CA LEU A 88 20.75 4.25 -6.14
C LEU A 88 19.73 5.38 -6.30
N ASN A 89 18.92 5.64 -5.28
CA ASN A 89 18.00 6.78 -5.23
C ASN A 89 18.75 8.11 -5.29
N MET A 90 19.81 8.28 -4.48
CA MET A 90 20.65 9.49 -4.54
C MET A 90 21.36 9.65 -5.89
N ARG A 91 21.88 8.56 -6.46
CA ARG A 91 22.50 8.58 -7.80
C ARG A 91 21.49 8.99 -8.87
N SER A 92 20.27 8.48 -8.79
CA SER A 92 19.17 8.85 -9.69
C SER A 92 18.88 10.34 -9.59
N SER A 93 18.69 10.88 -8.39
CA SER A 93 18.45 12.32 -8.19
C SER A 93 19.61 13.19 -8.64
N LEU A 94 20.86 12.80 -8.34
CA LEU A 94 22.05 13.57 -8.75
C LEU A 94 22.21 13.59 -10.28
N SER A 95 21.83 12.52 -10.99
CA SER A 95 21.91 12.45 -12.45
C SER A 95 21.03 13.47 -13.18
N LYS A 96 20.06 14.08 -12.47
CA LYS A 96 19.13 15.09 -12.98
C LYS A 96 19.62 16.53 -12.79
N ILE A 97 20.70 16.69 -12.05
CA ILE A 97 21.27 17.99 -11.74
C ILE A 97 22.48 18.19 -12.64
N ASP A 98 22.55 19.35 -13.28
CA ASP A 98 23.73 19.76 -14.04
C ASP A 98 24.53 20.79 -13.24
N GLU A 99 25.80 21.03 -13.61
CA GLU A 99 26.65 22.02 -12.92
C GLU A 99 26.01 23.42 -12.93
N ASN A 100 25.36 23.81 -14.04
CA ASN A 100 24.63 25.07 -14.13
C ASN A 100 23.52 25.19 -13.07
N MET A 101 22.87 24.08 -12.71
CA MET A 101 21.82 24.08 -11.69
C MET A 101 22.38 24.22 -10.27
N LEU A 102 23.64 23.81 -10.05
CA LEU A 102 24.35 24.00 -8.79
C LEU A 102 24.92 25.43 -8.65
N ASP A 103 25.15 26.11 -9.77
CA ASP A 103 25.62 27.50 -9.85
C ASP A 103 24.49 28.54 -9.92
N GLU A 104 23.22 28.12 -9.83
CA GLU A 104 22.07 29.03 -9.89
C GLU A 104 22.04 30.07 -8.75
N CYS A 105 22.59 29.74 -7.59
CA CYS A 105 22.59 30.60 -6.41
C CYS A 105 24.00 31.08 -6.09
N PRO A 106 24.22 32.40 -5.87
CA PRO A 106 25.53 32.95 -5.49
C PRO A 106 25.96 32.55 -4.08
N ASN A 107 25.05 32.02 -3.26
CA ASN A 107 25.34 31.63 -1.89
C ASN A 107 26.05 30.27 -1.84
N ASN A 108 27.27 30.23 -1.30
CA ASN A 108 28.08 29.01 -1.14
C ASN A 108 27.38 27.91 -0.32
N ILE A 109 26.36 28.26 0.46
CA ILE A 109 25.54 27.36 1.28
C ILE A 109 24.58 26.53 0.43
N PHE A 110 24.22 27.00 -0.77
CA PHE A 110 23.25 26.33 -1.64
C PHE A 110 23.71 24.93 -2.05
N ARG A 111 24.97 24.78 -2.48
CA ARG A 111 25.52 23.49 -2.96
C ARG A 111 25.43 22.38 -1.89
N PRO A 112 25.89 22.57 -0.63
CA PRO A 112 25.66 21.61 0.44
C PRO A 112 24.17 21.32 0.71
N LEU A 113 23.30 22.34 0.67
CA LEU A 113 21.86 22.12 0.89
C LEU A 113 21.17 21.35 -0.24
N VAL A 114 21.64 21.48 -1.49
CA VAL A 114 21.19 20.61 -2.58
C VAL A 114 21.54 19.16 -2.28
N PHE A 115 22.73 18.88 -1.73
CA PHE A 115 23.09 17.52 -1.31
C PHE A 115 22.20 17.02 -0.16
N VAL A 116 21.92 17.85 0.85
CA VAL A 116 20.94 17.56 1.92
C VAL A 116 19.57 17.21 1.32
N LEU A 117 19.11 17.99 0.34
CA LEU A 117 17.83 17.76 -0.33
C LEU A 117 17.82 16.46 -1.14
N ILE A 118 18.92 16.10 -1.81
CA ILE A 118 19.08 14.81 -2.50
C ILE A 118 18.98 13.67 -1.50
N PHE A 119 19.67 13.78 -0.36
CA PHE A 119 19.64 12.77 0.69
C PHE A 119 18.22 12.63 1.26
N LEU A 120 17.56 13.74 1.61
CA LEU A 120 16.18 13.75 2.08
C LEU A 120 15.24 13.06 1.06
N HIS A 121 15.30 13.44 -0.21
CA HIS A 121 14.46 12.85 -1.24
C HIS A 121 14.66 11.33 -1.36
N ALA A 122 15.91 10.88 -1.34
CA ALA A 122 16.24 9.47 -1.39
C ALA A 122 15.77 8.70 -0.14
N VAL A 123 15.85 9.30 1.05
CA VAL A 123 15.30 8.74 2.30
C VAL A 123 13.79 8.58 2.22
N LEU A 124 13.07 9.60 1.74
CA LEU A 124 11.61 9.56 1.61
C LEU A 124 11.15 8.47 0.62
N GLN A 125 11.89 8.30 -0.48
CA GLN A 125 11.68 7.23 -1.47
C GLN A 125 11.97 5.84 -0.88
N GLU A 126 13.13 5.67 -0.25
CA GLU A 126 13.54 4.39 0.35
C GLU A 126 12.59 3.97 1.48
N ARG A 127 12.10 4.92 2.28
CA ARG A 127 11.17 4.66 3.39
C ARG A 127 9.87 3.99 2.92
N ARG A 128 9.42 4.24 1.69
CA ARG A 128 8.24 3.59 1.09
C ARG A 128 8.37 2.07 1.00
N LYS A 129 9.60 1.55 0.93
CA LYS A 129 9.90 0.11 0.89
C LYS A 129 9.32 -0.66 2.07
N TYR A 130 9.23 -0.03 3.24
CA TYR A 130 8.83 -0.67 4.51
C TYR A 130 7.32 -0.63 4.79
N GLY A 131 6.50 -0.44 3.75
CA GLY A 131 5.04 -0.49 3.85
C GLY A 131 4.50 0.45 4.94
N LYS A 132 3.60 -0.07 5.78
CA LYS A 132 2.94 0.70 6.86
C LYS A 132 3.86 1.14 7.99
N ILE A 133 5.02 0.50 8.17
CA ILE A 133 6.04 0.93 9.15
C ILE A 133 6.77 2.17 8.62
N GLY A 134 6.95 2.26 7.30
CA GLY A 134 7.50 3.44 6.65
C GLY A 134 6.51 4.59 6.63
N TRP A 135 5.39 4.40 5.92
CA TRP A 135 4.32 5.39 5.74
C TRP A 135 2.95 4.74 5.91
N ASN A 136 2.03 5.40 6.61
CA ASN A 136 0.65 4.92 6.73
C ASN A 136 -0.03 4.84 5.36
N VAL A 137 0.27 5.77 4.46
CA VAL A 137 -0.20 5.77 3.05
C VAL A 137 1.00 5.71 2.09
N GLN A 138 0.85 4.98 0.99
CA GLN A 138 1.90 4.93 -0.03
C GLN A 138 1.92 6.23 -0.84
N TYR A 139 2.87 7.10 -0.53
CA TYR A 139 3.11 8.34 -1.27
C TYR A 139 4.08 8.12 -2.42
N ASP A 140 3.78 8.75 -3.55
CA ASP A 140 4.66 8.74 -4.71
C ASP A 140 5.43 10.07 -4.77
N PHE A 141 6.63 10.11 -4.18
CA PHE A 141 7.50 11.29 -4.24
C PHE A 141 8.25 11.31 -5.55
N ASN A 142 8.03 12.36 -6.34
CA ASN A 142 8.48 12.41 -7.73
C ASN A 142 9.61 13.41 -7.96
N GLU A 143 10.18 13.35 -9.16
CA GLU A 143 11.26 14.25 -9.57
C GLU A 143 10.83 15.73 -9.58
N SER A 144 9.56 16.03 -9.87
CA SER A 144 9.09 17.42 -9.86
C SER A 144 9.08 18.03 -8.45
N ASP A 145 8.77 17.24 -7.42
CA ASP A 145 8.80 17.72 -6.03
C ASP A 145 10.23 18.11 -5.64
N PHE A 146 11.20 17.29 -6.02
CA PHE A 146 12.63 17.55 -5.82
C PHE A 146 13.08 18.81 -6.58
N MET A 147 12.78 18.91 -7.87
CA MET A 147 13.22 20.03 -8.71
C MET A 147 12.63 21.36 -8.27
N ILE A 148 11.34 21.39 -7.91
CA ILE A 148 10.70 22.61 -7.42
C ILE A 148 11.24 22.99 -6.03
N SER A 149 11.46 22.01 -5.14
CA SER A 149 12.07 22.26 -3.83
C SER A 149 13.47 22.89 -3.95
N ARG A 150 14.27 22.42 -4.91
CA ARG A 150 15.58 22.99 -5.24
C ARG A 150 15.48 24.44 -5.74
N GLN A 151 14.54 24.70 -6.65
CA GLN A 151 14.30 26.06 -7.18
C GLN A 151 13.82 27.02 -6.08
N LEU A 152 12.91 26.58 -5.22
CA LEU A 152 12.44 27.37 -4.07
C LEU A 152 13.60 27.66 -3.12
N MET A 153 14.43 26.67 -2.82
CA MET A 153 15.62 26.87 -2.00
C MET A 153 16.59 27.88 -2.62
N SER A 154 16.84 27.79 -3.94
CA SER A 154 17.67 28.76 -4.67
C SER A 154 17.09 30.18 -4.57
N LEU A 155 15.78 30.34 -4.80
CA LEU A 155 15.09 31.62 -4.75
C LEU A 155 15.21 32.30 -3.37
N TYR A 156 14.93 31.55 -2.30
CA TYR A 156 14.94 32.11 -0.95
C TYR A 156 16.36 32.39 -0.44
N LEU A 157 17.34 31.55 -0.80
CA LEU A 157 18.75 31.79 -0.45
C LEU A 157 19.35 32.96 -1.24
N THR A 158 18.95 33.13 -2.50
CA THR A 158 19.35 34.29 -3.31
C THR A 158 18.80 35.57 -2.73
N LYS A 159 17.51 35.58 -2.35
CA LYS A 159 16.89 36.72 -1.68
C LYS A 159 17.59 37.06 -0.35
N ALA A 160 17.84 36.07 0.49
CA ALA A 160 18.57 36.27 1.75
C ALA A 160 19.99 36.82 1.52
N TRP A 161 20.65 36.41 0.44
CA TRP A 161 21.96 36.91 0.04
C TRP A 161 21.91 38.37 -0.45
N GLU A 162 20.90 38.73 -1.24
CA GLU A 162 20.66 40.10 -1.70
C GLU A 162 20.33 41.06 -0.55
N ASP A 163 19.47 40.61 0.36
CA ASP A 163 19.04 41.35 1.56
C ASP A 163 20.14 41.39 2.66
N LYS A 164 21.21 40.59 2.49
CA LYS A 164 22.34 40.42 3.43
C LYS A 164 21.91 39.95 4.82
N ASP A 165 20.96 39.03 4.86
CA ASP A 165 20.50 38.42 6.10
C ASP A 165 21.62 37.60 6.76
N GLU A 166 21.88 37.83 8.04
CA GLU A 166 22.86 37.04 8.81
C GLU A 166 22.34 35.63 9.14
N VAL A 167 21.01 35.46 9.16
CA VAL A 167 20.34 34.21 9.56
C VAL A 167 19.66 33.59 8.35
N LEU A 168 19.91 32.30 8.14
CA LEU A 168 19.22 31.55 7.09
C LEU A 168 17.72 31.42 7.40
N PRO A 169 16.83 31.57 6.40
CA PRO A 169 15.39 31.51 6.61
C PRO A 169 14.88 30.07 6.77
N TRP A 170 15.38 29.34 7.78
CA TRP A 170 15.07 27.93 8.02
C TRP A 170 13.57 27.65 8.18
N GLY A 171 12.84 28.53 8.86
CA GLY A 171 11.39 28.40 9.02
C GLY A 171 10.68 28.37 7.66
N SER A 172 11.06 29.28 6.76
CA SER A 172 10.51 29.32 5.39
C SER A 172 10.95 28.13 4.56
N LEU A 173 12.23 27.74 4.61
CA LEU A 173 12.74 26.58 3.86
C LEU A 173 12.06 25.29 4.29
N LYS A 174 11.97 25.04 5.61
CA LYS A 174 11.30 23.85 6.17
C LYS A 174 9.81 23.83 5.84
N TYR A 175 9.12 24.96 5.94
CA TYR A 175 7.71 25.05 5.58
C TYR A 175 7.46 24.81 4.09
N LEU A 176 8.27 25.42 3.20
CA LEU A 176 8.10 25.28 1.76
C LEU A 176 8.39 23.85 1.30
N ILE A 177 9.49 23.26 1.76
CA ILE A 177 9.87 21.90 1.37
C ILE A 177 8.93 20.90 2.06
N GLY A 178 8.72 21.04 3.36
CA GLY A 178 7.95 20.11 4.17
C GLY A 178 6.45 20.19 4.03
N ASP A 179 5.86 21.35 4.24
CA ASP A 179 4.40 21.47 4.24
C ASP A 179 3.82 21.73 2.86
N ALA A 180 4.47 22.58 2.06
CA ALA A 180 3.94 22.97 0.75
C ALA A 180 4.26 21.95 -0.36
N MET A 181 5.53 21.53 -0.50
CA MET A 181 5.93 20.62 -1.58
C MET A 181 5.67 19.16 -1.23
N TYR A 182 6.47 18.57 -0.35
CA TYR A 182 6.32 17.15 0.01
C TYR A 182 5.03 16.91 0.80
N GLY A 183 4.66 17.83 1.69
CA GLY A 183 3.43 17.78 2.49
C GLY A 183 2.16 17.96 1.67
N GLY A 184 2.24 18.52 0.46
CA GLY A 184 1.13 18.51 -0.50
C GLY A 184 0.70 17.10 -0.91
N ARG A 185 1.62 16.12 -0.82
CA ARG A 185 1.33 14.69 -1.06
C ARG A 185 0.92 13.94 0.19
N VAL A 186 1.43 14.38 1.35
CA VAL A 186 1.20 13.69 2.63
C VAL A 186 -0.16 14.07 3.19
N SER A 187 -1.07 13.10 3.14
CA SER A 187 -2.46 13.24 3.61
C SER A 187 -2.65 12.90 5.08
N ASP A 188 -1.84 11.98 5.64
CA ASP A 188 -1.97 11.52 7.02
C ASP A 188 -1.22 12.45 7.99
N ALA A 189 -1.81 12.70 9.16
CA ALA A 189 -1.24 13.62 10.14
C ALA A 189 0.02 13.07 10.82
N ASN A 190 0.10 11.75 11.05
CA ASN A 190 1.29 11.13 11.63
C ASN A 190 2.41 11.04 10.60
N ASP A 191 2.09 10.73 9.35
CA ASP A 191 3.04 10.79 8.25
C ASP A 191 3.58 12.22 8.07
N ARG A 192 2.72 13.24 8.20
CA ARG A 192 3.17 14.64 8.17
C ARG A 192 4.13 14.96 9.31
N HIS A 193 3.87 14.44 10.51
CA HIS A 193 4.79 14.60 11.64
C HIS A 193 6.16 13.99 11.35
N ILE A 194 6.21 12.78 10.78
CA ILE A 194 7.47 12.12 10.37
C ILE A 194 8.25 12.98 9.38
N LEU A 195 7.57 13.53 8.37
CA LEU A 195 8.20 14.41 7.37
C LEU A 195 8.78 15.68 8.03
N THR A 196 8.04 16.31 8.95
CA THR A 196 8.53 17.47 9.70
C THR A 196 9.76 17.11 10.54
N THR A 197 9.77 15.95 11.21
CA THR A 197 10.93 15.49 11.99
C THR A 197 12.18 15.33 11.12
N TYR A 198 12.07 14.74 9.93
CA TYR A 198 13.23 14.65 9.01
C TYR A 198 13.78 16.03 8.63
N LEU A 199 12.91 17.00 8.38
CA LEU A 199 13.35 18.35 8.04
C LEU A 199 13.99 19.06 9.23
N GLU A 200 13.53 18.79 10.45
CA GLU A 200 14.17 19.31 11.66
C GLU A 200 15.55 18.70 11.89
N GLU A 201 15.70 17.40 11.65
CA GLU A 201 16.97 16.66 11.80
C GLU A 201 17.98 16.95 10.68
N TYR A 202 17.52 17.19 9.44
CA TYR A 202 18.41 17.35 8.29
C TYR A 202 18.66 18.81 7.90
N MET A 203 17.86 19.78 8.37
CA MET A 203 17.99 21.20 8.03
C MET A 203 18.17 22.07 9.28
N GLY A 204 19.33 22.72 9.40
CA GLY A 204 19.61 23.67 10.47
C GLY A 204 21.05 24.17 10.45
N ASP A 205 21.36 25.16 11.28
CA ASP A 205 22.69 25.77 11.34
C ASP A 205 23.80 24.78 11.76
N PHE A 206 23.42 23.71 12.48
CA PHE A 206 24.33 22.66 12.91
C PHE A 206 25.05 21.96 11.74
N ILE A 207 24.50 22.02 10.52
CA ILE A 207 25.10 21.44 9.31
C ILE A 207 26.44 22.12 8.97
N PHE A 208 26.54 23.41 9.30
CA PHE A 208 27.70 24.25 9.01
C PHE A 208 28.59 24.47 10.22
N ASP A 209 28.35 23.74 11.32
CA ASP A 209 29.21 23.84 12.51
C ASP A 209 30.61 23.32 12.19
N SER A 210 31.60 24.20 12.32
CA SER A 210 33.01 23.85 12.09
C SER A 210 33.60 22.97 13.21
N ARG A 211 32.92 22.85 14.36
CA ARG A 211 33.42 22.11 15.53
C ARG A 211 33.01 20.64 15.54
N SER A 212 31.89 20.30 14.90
CA SER A 212 31.38 18.94 14.82
C SER A 212 30.79 18.70 13.44
N LYS A 213 31.35 17.73 12.71
CA LYS A 213 30.82 17.35 11.40
C LYS A 213 29.43 16.73 11.58
N PHE A 214 28.45 17.27 10.86
CA PHE A 214 27.10 16.70 10.84
C PHE A 214 27.09 15.38 10.06
N HIS A 215 26.45 14.37 10.65
CA HIS A 215 26.21 13.07 10.04
C HIS A 215 24.70 12.83 10.00
N PHE A 216 24.18 12.50 8.82
CA PHE A 216 22.81 12.04 8.63
C PHE A 216 22.57 10.71 9.36
N SER A 217 23.57 9.81 9.32
CA SER A 217 23.60 8.56 10.08
C SER A 217 25.04 8.07 10.20
N GLN A 218 25.35 7.41 11.31
CA GLN A 218 26.66 6.77 11.56
C GLN A 218 26.53 5.23 11.61
N ILE A 219 25.37 4.70 11.22
CA ILE A 219 25.07 3.28 11.35
C ILE A 219 25.56 2.56 10.10
N GLY A 220 26.63 1.77 10.24
CA GLY A 220 27.23 0.98 9.17
C GLY A 220 28.12 1.78 8.20
N PHE A 221 27.77 3.04 7.93
CA PHE A 221 28.56 3.98 7.15
C PHE A 221 28.35 5.40 7.69
N ASP A 222 29.37 6.23 7.64
CA ASP A 222 29.31 7.63 8.06
C ASP A 222 28.71 8.49 6.94
N PHE A 223 27.38 8.55 6.89
CA PHE A 223 26.65 9.41 5.96
C PHE A 223 26.79 10.86 6.41
N ALA A 224 27.73 11.58 5.83
CA ALA A 224 27.93 13.01 6.12
C ALA A 224 27.96 13.84 4.84
N LEU A 225 28.04 15.16 4.98
CA LEU A 225 28.39 16.01 3.85
C LEU A 225 29.84 15.75 3.37
N PRO A 226 30.11 15.88 2.06
CA PRO A 226 31.47 15.86 1.52
C PRO A 226 32.35 16.93 2.18
N ASP A 227 33.61 16.62 2.47
CA ASP A 227 34.53 17.55 3.16
C ASP A 227 34.77 18.87 2.42
N LYS A 228 34.58 18.86 1.10
CA LYS A 228 34.61 20.06 0.25
C LYS A 228 33.19 20.61 0.08
N ASN A 229 32.77 21.44 1.03
CA ASN A 229 31.54 22.23 0.89
C ASN A 229 31.65 23.11 -0.37
N GLY A 230 30.92 22.77 -1.44
CA GLY A 230 30.98 23.48 -2.72
C GLY A 230 31.79 22.81 -3.82
N GLY A 231 32.07 21.51 -3.69
CA GLY A 231 32.68 20.70 -4.76
C GLY A 231 31.92 20.72 -6.08
N LYS A 232 32.61 20.35 -7.17
CA LYS A 232 31.98 20.11 -8.49
C LYS A 232 31.03 18.92 -8.42
N ILE A 233 30.09 18.82 -9.35
CA ILE A 233 29.14 17.70 -9.41
C ILE A 233 29.82 16.32 -9.39
N GLU A 234 30.99 16.19 -10.04
CA GLU A 234 31.76 14.95 -10.07
C GLU A 234 32.23 14.50 -8.68
N GLU A 235 32.58 15.43 -7.80
CA GLU A 235 33.01 15.10 -6.44
C GLU A 235 31.83 14.54 -5.62
N TYR A 236 30.62 15.07 -5.82
CA TYR A 236 29.41 14.50 -5.22
C TYR A 236 29.08 13.12 -5.79
N ARG A 237 29.32 12.91 -7.08
CA ARG A 237 29.11 11.61 -7.73
C ARG A 237 30.08 10.57 -7.19
N GLU A 238 31.37 10.88 -7.13
CA GLU A 238 32.39 10.00 -6.55
C GLU A 238 32.09 9.68 -5.09
N TYR A 239 31.63 10.66 -4.32
CA TYR A 239 31.27 10.45 -2.92
C TYR A 239 30.07 9.50 -2.75
N ILE A 240 28.99 9.67 -3.53
CA ILE A 240 27.84 8.73 -3.51
C ILE A 240 28.28 7.32 -3.93
N GLU A 241 29.27 7.18 -4.81
CA GLU A 241 29.79 5.87 -5.19
C GLU A 241 30.50 5.14 -4.04
N THR A 242 30.97 5.85 -3.00
CA THR A 242 31.53 5.23 -1.79
C THR A 242 30.47 4.60 -0.89
N PHE A 243 29.19 4.94 -1.07
CA PHE A 243 28.12 4.45 -0.19
C PHE A 243 27.90 2.94 -0.38
N PRO A 244 27.51 2.22 0.69
CA PRO A 244 27.17 0.81 0.57
C PRO A 244 25.88 0.62 -0.24
N LEU A 245 25.82 -0.45 -1.02
CA LEU A 245 24.66 -0.83 -1.83
C LEU A 245 23.47 -1.24 -0.97
N THR A 246 23.73 -1.95 0.12
CA THR A 246 22.72 -2.42 1.09
C THR A 246 22.85 -1.64 2.38
N ASN A 247 21.74 -1.12 2.89
CA ASN A 247 21.69 -0.28 4.08
C ASN A 247 20.69 -0.83 5.09
N SER A 248 21.02 -0.72 6.38
CA SER A 248 20.06 -1.02 7.44
C SER A 248 18.93 0.02 7.43
N PRO A 249 17.68 -0.35 7.76
CA PRO A 249 16.59 0.60 7.94
C PRO A 249 16.91 1.71 8.96
N ALA A 250 17.87 1.49 9.85
CA ALA A 250 18.31 2.48 10.82
C ALA A 250 18.94 3.72 10.19
N VAL A 251 19.51 3.62 8.97
CA VAL A 251 20.03 4.78 8.23
C VAL A 251 18.92 5.78 7.91
N ILE A 252 17.71 5.28 7.70
CA ILE A 252 16.52 6.11 7.44
C ILE A 252 15.67 6.31 8.71
N GLY A 253 16.21 6.08 9.91
CA GLY A 253 15.48 6.30 11.16
C GLY A 253 14.40 5.25 11.49
N LEU A 254 14.45 4.06 10.87
CA LEU A 254 13.60 2.92 11.25
C LEU A 254 14.34 1.93 12.13
N HIS A 255 13.61 1.20 12.98
CA HIS A 255 14.22 0.11 13.75
C HIS A 255 14.69 -1.02 12.81
N PRO A 256 15.86 -1.65 13.02
CA PRO A 256 16.39 -2.72 12.16
C PRO A 256 15.40 -3.87 11.88
N ASN A 257 14.53 -4.19 12.84
CA ASN A 257 13.48 -5.20 12.66
C ASN A 257 12.51 -4.93 11.49
N ALA A 258 12.42 -3.70 10.99
CA ALA A 258 11.61 -3.39 9.81
C ALA A 258 12.08 -4.18 8.57
N GLU A 259 13.38 -4.48 8.48
CA GLU A 259 13.96 -5.32 7.42
C GLU A 259 13.42 -6.76 7.46
N ILE A 260 13.27 -7.32 8.66
CA ILE A 260 12.73 -8.67 8.85
C ILE A 260 11.29 -8.73 8.32
N GLY A 261 10.46 -7.75 8.67
CA GLY A 261 9.08 -7.65 8.18
C GLY A 261 9.02 -7.55 6.66
N TYR A 262 9.82 -6.66 6.07
CA TYR A 262 9.92 -6.52 4.62
C TYR A 262 10.27 -7.84 3.92
N PHE A 263 11.30 -8.55 4.38
CA PHE A 263 11.68 -9.84 3.77
C PHE A 263 10.64 -10.94 4.00
N MET A 264 9.96 -10.96 5.15
CA MET A 264 8.85 -11.88 5.40
C MET A 264 7.70 -11.64 4.40
N ASP A 265 7.31 -10.39 4.19
CA ASP A 265 6.23 -10.04 3.27
C ASP A 265 6.59 -10.39 1.83
N ARG A 266 7.79 -10.04 1.37
CA ARG A 266 8.27 -10.40 0.02
C ARG A 266 8.36 -11.91 -0.18
N THR A 267 8.77 -12.64 0.86
CA THR A 267 8.80 -14.11 0.82
C THR A 267 7.39 -14.69 0.74
N ASN A 268 6.45 -14.16 1.53
CA ASN A 268 5.05 -14.57 1.49
C ASN A 268 4.39 -14.30 0.14
N GLU A 269 4.62 -13.12 -0.45
CA GLU A 269 4.16 -12.78 -1.81
C GLU A 269 4.70 -13.78 -2.84
N MET A 270 6.01 -14.06 -2.80
CA MET A 270 6.62 -15.06 -3.67
C MET A 270 6.00 -16.45 -3.48
N TRP A 271 5.70 -16.87 -2.26
CA TRP A 271 5.01 -18.14 -2.01
C TRP A 271 3.59 -18.16 -2.56
N ILE A 272 2.84 -17.07 -2.43
CA ILE A 272 1.49 -16.94 -3.00
C ILE A 272 1.56 -17.08 -4.53
N ASP A 273 2.51 -16.40 -5.17
CA ASP A 273 2.72 -16.47 -6.61
C ASP A 273 3.09 -17.91 -7.04
N LEU A 274 3.97 -18.58 -6.30
CA LEU A 274 4.34 -19.98 -6.57
C LEU A 274 3.15 -20.94 -6.43
N ILE A 275 2.31 -20.76 -5.41
CA ILE A 275 1.07 -21.54 -5.23
C ILE A 275 0.12 -21.30 -6.40
N SER A 276 0.03 -20.06 -6.89
CA SER A 276 -0.83 -19.71 -8.03
C SER A 276 -0.40 -20.37 -9.34
N LEU A 277 0.91 -20.62 -9.51
CA LEU A 277 1.51 -21.27 -10.66
C LEU A 277 1.43 -22.80 -10.60
N GLN A 278 1.07 -23.38 -9.46
CA GLN A 278 1.00 -24.83 -9.30
C GLN A 278 -0.06 -25.44 -10.26
N PRO A 279 0.30 -26.49 -11.04
CA PRO A 279 -0.62 -27.07 -12.01
C PRO A 279 -1.87 -27.63 -11.31
N ARG A 280 -3.05 -27.13 -11.72
CA ARG A 280 -4.34 -27.49 -11.12
C ARG A 280 -4.89 -28.84 -11.57
N THR A 281 -4.20 -29.53 -12.48
CA THR A 281 -4.69 -30.71 -13.21
C THR A 281 -3.93 -32.01 -12.92
N GLU A 282 -2.97 -32.03 -12.00
CA GLU A 282 -2.32 -33.29 -11.61
C GLU A 282 -3.14 -34.03 -10.54
N SER A 283 -4.05 -34.87 -11.01
CA SER A 283 -4.61 -35.98 -10.23
C SER A 283 -3.52 -37.03 -10.03
N SER A 284 -2.72 -36.88 -8.98
CA SER A 284 -1.93 -38.00 -8.47
C SER A 284 -2.89 -39.14 -8.09
N SER A 285 -2.78 -40.26 -8.80
CA SER A 285 -3.67 -41.43 -8.69
C SER A 285 -3.66 -42.12 -7.32
N SER A 286 -2.87 -41.62 -6.37
CA SER A 286 -2.72 -42.16 -5.01
C SER A 286 -2.99 -41.11 -3.92
N GLY A 287 -3.46 -39.91 -4.26
CA GLY A 287 -3.74 -38.82 -3.31
C GLY A 287 -5.25 -38.56 -3.10
N VAL A 288 -5.61 -38.00 -1.94
CA VAL A 288 -6.95 -37.45 -1.69
C VAL A 288 -7.24 -36.37 -2.75
N SER A 289 -8.39 -36.44 -3.43
CA SER A 289 -8.72 -35.49 -4.50
C SER A 289 -8.83 -34.06 -3.94
N ARG A 290 -8.59 -33.05 -4.80
CA ARG A 290 -8.71 -31.64 -4.43
C ARG A 290 -10.10 -31.34 -3.84
N GLU A 291 -11.14 -31.86 -4.48
CA GLU A 291 -12.54 -31.73 -4.07
C GLU A 291 -12.77 -32.37 -2.70
N GLN A 292 -12.16 -33.53 -2.44
CA GLN A 292 -12.23 -34.19 -1.13
C GLN A 292 -11.52 -33.38 -0.03
N GLN A 293 -10.39 -32.75 -0.34
CA GLN A 293 -9.70 -31.86 0.60
C GLN A 293 -10.53 -30.62 0.90
N ILE A 294 -11.10 -29.97 -0.12
CA ILE A 294 -11.99 -28.81 0.04
C ILE A 294 -13.21 -29.22 0.88
N ALA A 295 -13.85 -30.36 0.56
CA ALA A 295 -14.99 -30.86 1.32
C ALA A 295 -14.66 -31.20 2.77
N LYS A 296 -13.42 -31.65 3.05
CA LYS A 296 -12.96 -31.87 4.43
C LYS A 296 -12.81 -30.55 5.18
N VAL A 297 -12.08 -29.59 4.61
CA VAL A 297 -11.89 -28.26 5.23
C VAL A 297 -13.22 -27.54 5.40
N ALA A 298 -14.12 -27.62 4.43
CA ALA A 298 -15.45 -27.03 4.50
C ALA A 298 -16.25 -27.58 5.68
N ARG A 299 -16.24 -28.90 5.89
CA ARG A 299 -16.90 -29.55 7.04
C ARG A 299 -16.25 -29.15 8.38
N ASP A 300 -14.92 -29.16 8.45
CA ASP A 300 -14.19 -28.77 9.66
C ASP A 300 -14.47 -27.30 10.07
N VAL A 301 -14.70 -26.42 9.09
CA VAL A 301 -15.11 -25.03 9.33
C VAL A 301 -16.57 -24.96 9.72
N GLU A 302 -17.46 -25.69 9.02
CA GLU A 302 -18.90 -25.72 9.29
C GLU A 302 -19.19 -26.17 10.73
N GLU A 303 -18.53 -27.21 11.22
CA GLU A 303 -18.65 -27.71 12.60
C GLU A 303 -18.30 -26.65 13.66
N LYS A 304 -17.45 -25.68 13.31
CA LYS A 304 -17.02 -24.61 14.22
C LYS A 304 -17.87 -23.36 14.15
N ILE A 305 -18.83 -23.27 13.23
CA ILE A 305 -19.74 -22.13 13.13
C ILE A 305 -20.84 -22.29 14.19
N PRO A 306 -20.96 -21.38 15.17
CA PRO A 306 -22.03 -21.42 16.15
C PRO A 306 -23.30 -20.89 15.49
N ILE A 307 -24.05 -21.75 14.79
CA ILE A 307 -25.33 -21.39 14.16
C ILE A 307 -26.46 -22.24 14.77
N ILE A 308 -27.54 -21.58 15.18
CA ILE A 308 -28.73 -22.25 15.69
C ILE A 308 -29.59 -22.70 14.49
N THR A 309 -29.93 -21.75 13.62
CA THR A 309 -30.62 -22.00 12.34
C THR A 309 -30.20 -20.96 11.30
N LEU A 310 -30.43 -21.26 10.02
CA LEU A 310 -30.15 -20.33 8.91
C LEU A 310 -31.02 -19.07 8.91
N ASP A 311 -32.14 -19.10 9.64
CA ASP A 311 -33.11 -18.00 9.71
C ASP A 311 -32.83 -17.05 10.89
N ILE A 312 -32.32 -17.59 12.01
CA ILE A 312 -32.03 -16.85 13.24
C ILE A 312 -30.55 -16.43 13.31
N GLY A 313 -29.65 -17.28 12.81
CA GLY A 313 -28.21 -17.12 12.94
C GLY A 313 -27.65 -17.74 14.22
N SER A 314 -26.67 -17.07 14.83
CA SER A 314 -25.96 -17.53 16.04
C SER A 314 -26.73 -17.18 17.32
N PHE A 315 -27.38 -16.01 17.34
CA PHE A 315 -28.11 -15.49 18.49
C PHE A 315 -29.51 -15.04 18.10
N ASP A 316 -30.52 -15.45 18.87
CA ASP A 316 -31.86 -14.89 18.76
C ASP A 316 -31.90 -13.50 19.42
N LEU A 317 -31.89 -12.45 18.59
CA LEU A 317 -31.85 -11.07 19.05
C LEU A 317 -33.05 -10.71 19.93
N LEU A 318 -34.24 -11.27 19.69
CA LEU A 318 -35.44 -10.98 20.49
C LEU A 318 -35.32 -11.57 21.89
N VAL A 319 -34.81 -12.80 22.00
CA VAL A 319 -34.55 -13.46 23.29
C VAL A 319 -33.46 -12.73 24.07
N VAL A 320 -32.40 -12.30 23.39
CA VAL A 320 -31.30 -11.55 24.05
C VAL A 320 -31.78 -10.17 24.51
N GLN A 321 -32.56 -9.45 23.71
CA GLN A 321 -33.12 -8.15 24.09
C GLN A 321 -34.05 -8.29 25.30
N THR A 322 -35.00 -9.22 25.26
CA THR A 322 -35.94 -9.45 26.38
C THR A 322 -35.23 -9.87 27.65
N GLY A 323 -34.22 -10.76 27.56
CA GLY A 323 -33.43 -11.19 28.72
C GLY A 323 -32.58 -10.07 29.33
N ILE A 324 -32.09 -9.12 28.53
CA ILE A 324 -31.33 -7.96 29.02
C ILE A 324 -32.28 -6.90 29.61
N SER A 325 -33.42 -6.62 28.97
CA SER A 325 -34.43 -5.70 29.50
C SER A 325 -34.97 -6.16 30.86
N GLN A 326 -35.18 -7.47 31.05
CA GLN A 326 -35.59 -8.02 32.36
C GLN A 326 -34.54 -7.86 33.46
N LYS A 327 -33.24 -7.79 33.11
CA LYS A 327 -32.15 -7.57 34.06
C LYS A 327 -31.95 -6.09 34.39
N ASN A 328 -32.35 -5.19 33.51
CA ASN A 328 -32.25 -3.75 33.73
C ASN A 328 -33.40 -3.28 34.64
N SER A 329 -33.10 -2.39 35.59
CA SER A 329 -34.10 -1.75 36.45
C SER A 329 -34.97 -0.73 35.70
N ASP A 330 -34.51 -0.29 34.53
CA ASP A 330 -35.13 0.73 33.69
C ASP A 330 -35.27 0.16 32.27
N ASP A 331 -36.42 0.36 31.62
CA ASP A 331 -36.75 -0.27 30.33
C ASP A 331 -35.94 0.32 29.14
N THR A 332 -35.00 1.22 29.43
CA THR A 332 -34.12 1.83 28.44
C THR A 332 -32.77 1.10 28.38
N PRO A 333 -32.35 0.60 27.20
CA PRO A 333 -31.06 -0.05 27.06
C PRO A 333 -29.92 0.95 27.20
N ASN A 334 -28.89 0.58 27.96
CA ASN A 334 -27.64 1.33 28.05
C ASN A 334 -26.99 1.43 26.64
N PRO A 335 -26.40 2.58 26.23
CA PRO A 335 -25.60 2.67 25.01
C PRO A 335 -24.68 1.46 24.71
N CYS A 336 -24.01 0.89 25.73
CA CYS A 336 -23.18 -0.31 25.54
C CYS A 336 -24.00 -1.56 25.14
N GLN A 337 -25.22 -1.71 25.65
CA GLN A 337 -26.13 -2.80 25.28
C GLN A 337 -26.67 -2.62 23.85
N VAL A 338 -26.91 -1.38 23.42
CA VAL A 338 -27.28 -1.08 22.02
C VAL A 338 -26.16 -1.49 21.07
N VAL A 339 -24.91 -1.19 21.41
CA VAL A 339 -23.75 -1.65 20.63
C VAL A 339 -23.69 -3.17 20.58
N LEU A 340 -23.92 -3.87 21.69
CA LEU A 340 -23.99 -5.34 21.70
C LEU A 340 -25.05 -5.85 20.71
N PHE A 341 -26.26 -5.29 20.69
CA PHE A 341 -27.29 -5.73 19.74
C PHE A 341 -26.87 -5.54 18.27
N GLN A 342 -26.23 -4.41 17.94
CA GLN A 342 -25.73 -4.16 16.59
C GLN A 342 -24.58 -5.11 16.21
N GLU A 343 -23.70 -5.42 17.16
CA GLU A 343 -22.62 -6.37 16.99
C GLU A 343 -23.16 -7.80 16.74
N LEU A 344 -24.18 -8.22 17.49
CA LEU A 344 -24.83 -9.52 17.32
C LEU A 344 -25.57 -9.63 15.97
N ASP A 345 -26.22 -8.57 15.50
CA ASP A 345 -26.86 -8.57 14.17
C ASP A 345 -25.81 -8.76 13.05
N ARG A 346 -24.70 -8.03 13.10
CA ARG A 346 -23.59 -8.19 12.14
C ARG A 346 -22.98 -9.59 12.20
N TRP A 347 -22.79 -10.11 13.41
CA TRP A 347 -22.28 -11.46 13.64
C TRP A 347 -23.21 -12.54 13.05
N ASN A 348 -24.52 -12.40 13.24
CA ASN A 348 -25.50 -13.32 12.67
C ASN A 348 -25.44 -13.33 11.14
N ARG A 349 -25.35 -12.16 10.50
CA ARG A 349 -25.21 -12.06 9.04
C ARG A 349 -23.97 -12.79 8.53
N LEU A 350 -22.84 -12.64 9.21
CA LEU A 350 -21.60 -13.36 8.89
C LEU A 350 -21.78 -14.87 9.03
N CYS A 351 -22.30 -15.35 10.17
CA CYS A 351 -22.49 -16.79 10.42
C CYS A 351 -23.43 -17.43 9.40
N ILE A 352 -24.55 -16.76 9.07
CA ILE A 352 -25.52 -17.23 8.08
C ILE A 352 -24.87 -17.31 6.70
N CYS A 353 -24.10 -16.29 6.30
CA CYS A 353 -23.40 -16.28 5.02
C CYS A 353 -22.40 -17.44 4.92
N MET A 354 -21.60 -17.66 5.97
CA MET A 354 -20.65 -18.76 6.03
C MET A 354 -21.34 -20.12 5.94
N ALA A 355 -22.38 -20.35 6.75
CA ALA A 355 -23.11 -21.62 6.74
C ALA A 355 -23.77 -21.89 5.37
N LYS A 356 -24.47 -20.90 4.79
CA LYS A 356 -25.10 -21.04 3.46
C LYS A 356 -24.07 -21.34 2.37
N SER A 357 -22.96 -20.61 2.36
CA SER A 357 -21.92 -20.80 1.35
C SER A 357 -21.23 -22.16 1.45
N LEU A 358 -20.97 -22.66 2.67
CA LEU A 358 -20.40 -24.00 2.89
C LEU A 358 -21.36 -25.12 2.49
N ILE A 359 -22.66 -25.00 2.78
CA ILE A 359 -23.68 -25.97 2.35
C ILE A 359 -23.77 -26.01 0.83
N LEU A 360 -23.80 -24.85 0.17
CA LEU A 360 -23.85 -24.77 -1.29
C LEU A 360 -22.58 -25.32 -1.95
N LEU A 361 -21.40 -25.04 -1.37
CA LEU A 361 -20.13 -25.58 -1.85
C LEU A 361 -20.12 -27.11 -1.77
N GLN A 362 -20.55 -27.67 -0.64
CA GLN A 362 -20.61 -29.13 -0.49
C GLN A 362 -21.57 -29.79 -1.49
N LYS A 363 -22.73 -29.19 -1.74
CA LYS A 363 -23.67 -29.66 -2.78
C LYS A 363 -23.07 -29.57 -4.18
N ALA A 364 -22.35 -28.49 -4.48
CA ALA A 364 -21.69 -28.32 -5.78
C ALA A 364 -20.57 -29.35 -5.98
N LEU A 365 -19.80 -29.69 -4.94
CA LEU A 365 -18.75 -30.71 -5.00
C LEU A 365 -19.30 -32.13 -5.24
N VAL A 366 -20.52 -32.42 -4.76
CA VAL A 366 -21.22 -33.69 -5.02
C VAL A 366 -21.91 -33.71 -6.39
N GLY A 367 -22.07 -32.55 -7.04
CA GLY A 367 -22.71 -32.40 -8.34
C GLY A 367 -24.22 -32.14 -8.31
N ASP A 368 -24.79 -31.86 -7.14
CA ASP A 368 -26.22 -31.56 -6.98
C ASP A 368 -26.58 -30.16 -7.53
N ILE A 369 -25.61 -29.24 -7.54
CA ILE A 369 -25.74 -27.87 -8.02
C ILE A 369 -24.54 -27.55 -8.92
N GLY A 370 -24.74 -26.75 -9.97
CA GLY A 370 -23.64 -26.29 -10.81
C GLY A 370 -22.66 -25.38 -10.05
N MET A 371 -21.36 -25.58 -10.29
CA MET A 371 -20.32 -24.71 -9.76
C MET A 371 -20.38 -23.34 -10.44
N ASN A 372 -20.46 -22.27 -9.65
CA ASN A 372 -20.36 -20.89 -10.13
C ASN A 372 -19.02 -20.26 -9.69
N ASP A 373 -18.69 -19.10 -10.26
CA ASP A 373 -17.43 -18.39 -9.97
C ASP A 373 -17.25 -18.11 -8.46
N GLU A 374 -18.35 -17.84 -7.75
CA GLU A 374 -18.32 -17.55 -6.31
C GLU A 374 -17.93 -18.80 -5.48
N LEU A 375 -18.54 -19.95 -5.77
CA LEU A 375 -18.23 -21.21 -5.11
C LEU A 375 -16.83 -21.69 -5.46
N GLU A 376 -16.37 -21.45 -6.68
CA GLU A 376 -14.99 -21.73 -7.08
C GLU A 376 -13.99 -20.87 -6.32
N GLU A 377 -14.26 -19.57 -6.16
CA GLU A 377 -13.43 -18.69 -5.34
C GLU A 377 -13.37 -19.17 -3.88
N ILE A 378 -14.50 -19.55 -3.29
CA ILE A 378 -14.55 -20.06 -1.91
C ILE A 378 -13.76 -21.38 -1.80
N GLY A 379 -13.98 -22.33 -2.70
CA GLY A 379 -13.27 -23.60 -2.71
C GLY A 379 -11.76 -23.43 -2.83
N ASN A 380 -11.32 -22.53 -3.71
CA ASN A 380 -9.91 -22.19 -3.88
C ASN A 380 -9.31 -21.50 -2.65
N ALA A 381 -10.04 -20.56 -2.04
CA ALA A 381 -9.61 -19.88 -0.82
C ALA A 381 -9.46 -20.87 0.34
N LEU A 382 -10.43 -21.76 0.54
CA LEU A 382 -10.39 -22.79 1.59
C LEU A 382 -9.22 -23.75 1.41
N LEU A 383 -8.94 -24.19 0.18
CA LEU A 383 -7.82 -25.08 -0.11
C LEU A 383 -6.48 -24.41 0.20
N ASN A 384 -6.33 -23.14 -0.20
CA ASN A 384 -5.11 -22.39 -0.01
C ASN A 384 -4.97 -21.81 1.41
N GLY A 385 -5.95 -22.05 2.30
CA GLY A 385 -5.93 -21.54 3.67
C GLY A 385 -6.16 -20.03 3.79
N PHE A 386 -6.74 -19.39 2.78
CA PHE A 386 -7.11 -17.98 2.79
C PHE A 386 -8.57 -17.79 3.23
N LEU A 387 -8.87 -16.59 3.73
CA LEU A 387 -10.24 -16.19 4.04
C LEU A 387 -10.99 -15.87 2.74
N PRO A 388 -12.13 -16.52 2.44
CA PRO A 388 -12.94 -16.17 1.29
C PRO A 388 -13.39 -14.71 1.31
N ARG A 389 -13.33 -14.03 0.15
CA ARG A 389 -13.66 -12.60 0.04
C ARG A 389 -15.07 -12.27 0.50
N PHE A 390 -16.03 -13.14 0.21
CA PHE A 390 -17.42 -13.00 0.65
C PHE A 390 -17.54 -12.91 2.17
N TRP A 391 -16.78 -13.71 2.91
CA TRP A 391 -16.78 -13.68 4.37
C TRP A 391 -16.04 -12.44 4.89
N SER A 392 -14.92 -12.09 4.25
CA SER A 392 -14.13 -10.91 4.62
C SER A 392 -14.92 -9.60 4.50
N ARG A 393 -15.87 -9.49 3.56
CA ARG A 393 -16.73 -8.28 3.42
C ARG A 393 -17.71 -8.11 4.58
N LEU A 394 -18.04 -9.20 5.27
CA LEU A 394 -18.94 -9.23 6.43
C LEU A 394 -18.18 -9.35 7.75
N ALA A 395 -16.85 -9.30 7.72
CA ALA A 395 -15.97 -9.35 8.88
C ALA A 395 -15.14 -8.05 8.96
N PRO A 396 -14.56 -7.73 10.13
CA PRO A 396 -13.58 -6.65 10.23
C PRO A 396 -12.39 -6.92 9.32
N ALA A 397 -11.75 -5.84 8.86
CA ALA A 397 -10.54 -5.93 8.04
C ALA A 397 -9.48 -6.79 8.75
N THR A 398 -8.98 -7.81 8.05
CA THR A 398 -8.07 -8.81 8.62
C THR A 398 -7.14 -9.35 7.55
N GLU A 399 -5.88 -9.53 7.90
CA GLU A 399 -4.86 -10.20 7.08
C GLU A 399 -4.57 -11.63 7.58
N LYS A 400 -5.34 -12.12 8.56
CA LYS A 400 -5.20 -13.47 9.09
C LYS A 400 -5.56 -14.51 8.04
N ASN A 401 -4.75 -15.57 7.96
CA ASN A 401 -5.11 -16.79 7.26
C ASN A 401 -6.34 -17.46 7.91
N LEU A 402 -6.93 -18.42 7.20
CA LEU A 402 -8.16 -19.09 7.63
C LEU A 402 -8.04 -19.72 9.02
N ALA A 403 -6.93 -20.39 9.33
CA ALA A 403 -6.73 -21.06 10.62
C ALA A 403 -6.65 -20.08 11.80
N SER A 404 -5.86 -19.01 11.66
CA SER A 404 -5.74 -17.95 12.67
C SER A 404 -7.06 -17.18 12.80
N TRP A 405 -7.73 -16.92 11.68
CA TRP A 405 -9.02 -16.25 11.65
C TRP A 405 -10.11 -17.07 12.33
N MET A 406 -10.17 -18.39 12.12
CA MET A 406 -11.14 -19.25 12.82
C MET A 406 -10.91 -19.27 14.34
N THR A 407 -9.66 -19.24 14.79
CA THR A 407 -9.36 -19.10 16.22
C THR A 407 -9.85 -17.76 16.77
N HIS A 408 -9.66 -16.68 16.02
CA HIS A 408 -10.16 -15.35 16.36
C HIS A 408 -11.70 -15.31 16.37
N PHE A 409 -12.33 -15.97 15.39
CA PHE A 409 -13.78 -16.10 15.26
C PHE A 409 -14.40 -16.82 16.46
N THR A 410 -13.84 -17.95 16.91
CA THR A 410 -14.34 -18.65 18.11
C THR A 410 -14.19 -17.79 19.37
N LYS A 411 -13.03 -17.16 19.59
CA LYS A 411 -12.84 -16.25 20.75
C LYS A 411 -13.83 -15.09 20.76
N ARG A 412 -14.18 -14.59 19.57
CA ARG A 412 -15.15 -13.51 19.41
C ARG A 412 -16.57 -13.95 19.77
N HIS A 413 -16.98 -15.15 19.35
CA HIS A 413 -18.22 -15.75 19.80
C HIS A 413 -18.25 -15.88 21.33
N ASP A 414 -17.16 -16.36 21.94
CA ASP A 414 -17.07 -16.52 23.39
C ASP A 414 -17.18 -15.19 24.14
N GLN A 415 -16.59 -14.12 23.59
CA GLN A 415 -16.77 -12.76 24.11
C GLN A 415 -18.24 -12.35 24.10
N TYR A 416 -18.96 -12.53 22.99
CA TYR A 416 -20.39 -12.19 22.91
C TYR A 416 -21.24 -13.04 23.86
N VAL A 417 -20.99 -14.34 23.95
CA VAL A 417 -21.67 -15.24 24.90
C VAL A 417 -21.44 -14.79 26.35
N SER A 418 -20.20 -14.46 26.71
CA SER A 418 -19.88 -13.95 28.05
C SER A 418 -20.57 -12.62 28.31
N TRP A 419 -20.59 -11.71 27.32
CA TRP A 419 -21.25 -10.40 27.46
C TRP A 419 -22.76 -10.54 27.68
N ILE A 420 -23.43 -11.45 26.96
CA ILE A 420 -24.87 -11.71 27.15
C ILE A 420 -25.16 -12.31 28.53
N LYS A 421 -24.35 -13.26 28.99
CA LYS A 421 -24.59 -13.99 30.25
C LYS A 421 -24.27 -13.13 31.47
N ASN A 422 -23.06 -12.56 31.50
CA ASN A 422 -22.45 -11.93 32.67
C ASN A 422 -22.54 -10.40 32.66
N GLY A 423 -22.95 -9.79 31.55
CA GLY A 423 -22.93 -8.34 31.37
C GLY A 423 -21.62 -7.83 30.78
N GLU A 424 -21.44 -6.51 30.76
CA GLU A 424 -20.28 -5.86 30.14
C GLU A 424 -18.95 -6.33 30.79
N PRO A 425 -17.98 -6.81 30.00
CA PRO A 425 -16.71 -7.30 30.54
C PRO A 425 -15.87 -6.15 31.09
N SER A 426 -15.14 -6.40 32.18
CA SER A 426 -14.20 -5.42 32.76
C SER A 426 -13.01 -5.12 31.86
N VAL A 427 -12.60 -6.10 31.05
CA VAL A 427 -11.56 -5.99 30.03
C VAL A 427 -12.18 -6.34 28.68
N MET A 428 -12.42 -5.32 27.85
CA MET A 428 -12.99 -5.51 26.52
C MET A 428 -11.88 -5.80 25.50
N TRP A 429 -11.99 -6.92 24.76
CA TRP A 429 -11.10 -7.19 23.64
C TRP A 429 -11.62 -6.44 22.40
N LEU A 430 -11.07 -5.24 22.19
CA LEU A 430 -11.52 -4.31 21.14
C LEU A 430 -11.45 -4.92 19.73
N SER A 431 -10.37 -5.64 19.38
CA SER A 431 -10.26 -6.26 18.05
C SER A 431 -11.25 -7.43 17.84
N GLY A 432 -11.89 -7.90 18.92
CA GLY A 432 -12.99 -8.85 18.84
C GLY A 432 -14.32 -8.21 18.41
N LEU A 433 -14.44 -6.88 18.43
CA LEU A 433 -15.64 -6.17 17.98
C LEU A 433 -15.63 -5.93 16.47
N HIS A 434 -16.80 -5.69 15.90
CA HIS A 434 -16.95 -5.40 14.48
C HIS A 434 -16.61 -3.94 14.22
N VAL A 435 -17.14 -3.06 15.06
CA VAL A 435 -16.91 -1.62 15.02
C VAL A 435 -16.49 -1.17 16.43
N PRO A 436 -15.20 -1.28 16.78
CA PRO A 436 -14.69 -0.87 18.09
C PRO A 436 -15.02 0.60 18.43
N GLU A 437 -15.10 1.48 17.43
CA GLU A 437 -15.40 2.91 17.58
C GLU A 437 -16.82 3.14 18.13
N SER A 438 -17.77 2.27 17.77
CA SER A 438 -19.14 2.34 18.29
C SER A 438 -19.15 2.09 19.80
N TYR A 439 -18.33 1.13 20.26
CA TYR A 439 -18.18 0.83 21.68
C TYR A 439 -17.49 1.97 22.44
N LEU A 440 -16.40 2.54 21.90
CA LEU A 440 -15.73 3.69 22.51
C LEU A 440 -16.66 4.89 22.63
N THR A 441 -17.49 5.14 21.61
CA THR A 441 -18.49 6.22 21.63
C THR A 441 -19.56 5.96 22.70
N ALA A 442 -20.04 4.72 22.83
CA ALA A 442 -20.98 4.35 23.88
C ALA A 442 -20.38 4.54 25.28
N LEU A 443 -19.12 4.16 25.49
CA LEU A 443 -18.41 4.37 26.76
C LEU A 443 -18.28 5.86 27.10
N ILE A 444 -17.97 6.71 26.11
CA ILE A 444 -17.94 8.16 26.30
C ILE A 444 -19.31 8.66 26.76
N GLN A 445 -20.39 8.25 26.08
CA GLN A 445 -21.76 8.65 26.46
C GLN A 445 -22.14 8.21 27.87
N VAL A 446 -21.83 6.96 28.25
CA VAL A 446 -22.09 6.44 29.60
C VAL A 446 -21.30 7.22 30.64
N THR A 447 -20.05 7.55 30.35
CA THR A 447 -19.18 8.31 31.24
C THR A 447 -19.68 9.75 31.42
N CYS A 448 -20.09 10.42 30.34
CA CYS A 448 -20.67 11.77 30.41
C CYS A 448 -21.97 11.77 31.24
N ARG A 449 -22.86 10.80 31.02
CA ARG A 449 -24.09 10.65 31.83
C ARG A 449 -23.79 10.41 33.31
N LYS A 450 -22.77 9.59 33.62
CA LYS A 450 -22.38 9.31 35.00
C LYS A 450 -21.72 10.50 35.69
N LYS A 451 -20.97 11.31 34.95
CA LYS A 451 -20.25 12.49 35.47
C LYS A 451 -21.02 13.81 35.34
N ASN A 452 -22.22 13.79 34.75
CA ASN A 452 -23.01 14.98 34.39
C ASN A 452 -22.18 16.03 33.63
N TRP A 453 -21.40 15.57 32.64
CA TRP A 453 -20.62 16.43 31.74
C TRP A 453 -21.38 16.80 30.48
#